data_AF-A0AAY4D605-F1
#
_entry.id   AF-A0AAY4D605-F1
#
_cell.length_a   1.000
_cell.length_b   1.000
_cell.length_c   1.000
_cell.angle_alpha   90.00
_cell.angle_beta   90.00
_cell.angle_gamma   90.00
#
_symmetry.space_group_name_H-M   'P 1'
#
loop_
_entity.id
_entity.type
_entity.pdbx_description
1 polymer ?
#
loop_
_entity_poly.entity_id
_entity_poly.type
_entity_poly.pdbx_seq_one_letter_code
_entity_poly.pdbx_strand_id
1 'polypeptide(L)'
;MVRHQPLQVYERQLCLSCLTGIYGCRWKRYQRSHDDTTKWECLWSFILFCTFCLLLVWFYFWLVAHNDYNEFNWFLYNTSGEWSDGTVPIVATTAAGFAYITLLTALALCHIAAGQQLNLHWLHKIGVTAALLTTIVGVISVSQMWGEEWDVIRMSLQATGPFLHIAAVVLFRFQVLLVLIYLFVLLTLYLVPLSITSPCIMERNLLKRRPQIFGYQGAPMLAPENTALSFQRALSLNISGLEAHVTVSFDGVPFLMRDRTLRRTTNVQKVFPEQQLDDASFFNWTDLLRLNAGQWFLRDDPFWTVQSLPTKDLRQIRNQSVCSLERMLHLAVSSDSSVLLTLRRPPPDHPHHHSWINDTLDTIRLSGIPQHAVMWVEDRDRQLVRRVAPGFQQTSTKKQPAPALHQQGVSRLLLRYNQLSGQDLRWFSSSNISTTVYRVNELWLYSLLWCAGVTSVSSEAPHILRKLHSPSWLMSPEQYGLIWITADLVSFALVLAIFIFQNFHMIRWRMSGMHSYNPEQIMLSAAVRRSSREVNIMKEKLIFSGKCVCEKE
;
A
#
# COMPACT_ATOMS: atom_id res chain seq x y z
N MET A 1 6.63 -52.67 50.88
CA MET A 1 7.82 -52.26 50.09
C MET A 1 7.37 -51.22 49.09
N VAL A 2 7.54 -49.92 49.40
CA VAL A 2 7.17 -48.82 48.50
C VAL A 2 8.21 -48.78 47.39
N ARG A 3 7.83 -49.18 46.18
CA ARG A 3 8.69 -49.02 44.99
C ARG A 3 8.72 -47.54 44.64
N HIS A 4 9.81 -46.87 44.99
CA HIS A 4 10.14 -45.58 44.39
C HIS A 4 10.28 -45.78 42.88
N GLN A 5 9.39 -45.13 42.10
CA GLN A 5 9.61 -44.94 40.67
C GLN A 5 10.95 -44.22 40.50
N PRO A 6 11.79 -44.62 39.52
CA PRO A 6 13.00 -43.87 39.23
C PRO A 6 12.58 -42.45 38.83
N LEU A 7 13.11 -41.48 39.58
CA LEU A 7 13.09 -40.07 39.19
C LEU A 7 13.75 -39.98 37.81
N GLN A 8 12.93 -39.99 36.77
CA GLN A 8 13.37 -39.60 35.43
C GLN A 8 13.96 -38.19 35.58
N VAL A 9 15.27 -38.08 35.36
CA VAL A 9 15.95 -36.79 35.21
C VAL A 9 15.34 -36.15 33.97
N TYR A 10 14.37 -35.26 34.16
CA TYR A 10 13.62 -34.67 33.05
C TYR A 10 14.30 -33.38 32.59
N GLU A 11 14.69 -33.35 31.32
CA GLU A 11 15.09 -32.12 30.66
C GLU A 11 13.96 -31.08 30.71
N ARG A 12 14.32 -29.86 31.11
CA ARG A 12 13.44 -28.69 31.09
C ARG A 12 13.10 -28.34 29.64
N GLN A 13 11.96 -28.80 29.14
CA GLN A 13 11.39 -28.36 27.87
C GLN A 13 10.80 -26.93 27.98
N LEU A 14 11.67 -25.93 28.23
CA LEU A 14 11.28 -24.52 28.35
C LEU A 14 10.60 -24.01 27.08
N CYS A 15 11.14 -24.35 25.91
CA CYS A 15 10.61 -23.90 24.61
C CYS A 15 9.16 -24.35 24.39
N LEU A 16 8.86 -25.63 24.64
CA LEU A 16 7.50 -26.15 24.54
C LEU A 16 6.55 -25.48 25.56
N SER A 17 7.06 -25.16 26.75
CA SER A 17 6.31 -24.42 27.77
C SER A 17 5.92 -23.02 27.33
N CYS A 18 6.85 -22.29 26.69
CA CYS A 18 6.58 -20.98 26.13
C CYS A 18 5.59 -21.08 24.97
N LEU A 19 5.74 -22.09 24.11
CA LEU A 19 4.85 -22.33 22.97
C LEU A 19 3.39 -22.56 23.39
N THR A 20 3.15 -23.49 24.34
CA THR A 20 1.81 -23.81 24.83
C THR A 20 1.27 -22.71 25.76
N GLY A 21 2.17 -22.01 26.46
CA GLY A 21 1.86 -20.88 27.32
C GLY A 21 1.35 -19.66 26.53
N ILE A 22 2.08 -19.22 25.50
CA ILE A 22 1.73 -18.02 24.74
C ILE A 22 0.48 -18.26 23.88
N TYR A 23 0.31 -19.44 23.27
CA TYR A 23 -0.83 -19.72 22.38
C TYR A 23 -2.13 -20.07 23.14
N GLY A 24 -2.01 -20.83 24.23
CA GLY A 24 -3.14 -21.46 24.92
C GLY A 24 -3.24 -21.19 26.42
N CYS A 25 -2.35 -20.36 27.00
CA CYS A 25 -2.17 -20.15 28.44
C CYS A 25 -1.84 -21.44 29.24
N ARG A 26 -1.29 -22.46 28.58
CA ARG A 26 -0.93 -23.75 29.19
C ARG A 26 0.57 -23.77 29.55
N TRP A 27 0.92 -23.06 30.61
CA TRP A 27 2.32 -22.94 31.08
C TRP A 27 2.82 -24.19 31.80
N LYS A 28 1.93 -24.93 32.48
CA LYS A 28 2.32 -26.10 33.27
C LYS A 28 2.22 -27.39 32.46
N ARG A 29 3.15 -28.33 32.69
CA ARG A 29 3.26 -29.60 31.92
C ARG A 29 1.98 -30.44 31.96
N TYR A 30 1.25 -30.49 33.07
CA TYR A 30 0.00 -31.27 33.18
C TYR A 30 -1.17 -30.67 32.39
N GLN A 31 -1.07 -29.40 31.96
CA GLN A 31 -2.07 -28.75 31.12
C GLN A 31 -1.81 -29.02 29.64
N ARG A 32 -0.66 -29.61 29.28
CA ARG A 32 -0.31 -29.97 27.91
C ARG A 32 -1.01 -31.27 27.57
N SER A 33 -1.74 -31.26 26.47
CA SER A 33 -2.43 -32.42 25.95
C SER A 33 -1.81 -32.77 24.59
N HIS A 34 -1.53 -34.05 24.42
CA HIS A 34 -1.19 -34.66 23.13
C HIS A 34 -2.44 -35.29 22.47
N ASP A 35 -3.63 -34.99 22.99
CA ASP A 35 -4.88 -35.46 22.42
C ASP A 35 -5.13 -34.79 21.07
N ASP A 36 -5.90 -35.47 20.22
CA ASP A 36 -6.26 -34.97 18.90
C ASP A 36 -6.98 -33.62 18.98
N THR A 37 -6.67 -32.74 18.03
CA THR A 37 -7.35 -31.45 17.89
C THR A 37 -8.84 -31.64 17.63
N THR A 38 -9.67 -30.96 18.43
CA THR A 38 -11.11 -31.01 18.28
C THR A 38 -11.57 -30.29 17.01
N LYS A 39 -12.77 -30.63 16.50
CA LYS A 39 -13.38 -29.92 15.36
C LYS A 39 -13.50 -28.41 15.60
N TRP A 40 -13.78 -28.00 16.83
CA TRP A 40 -13.87 -26.59 17.23
C TRP A 40 -12.52 -25.88 17.19
N GLU A 41 -11.44 -26.53 17.62
CA GLU A 41 -10.07 -25.98 17.53
C GLU A 41 -9.60 -25.89 16.08
N CYS A 42 -9.97 -26.86 15.25
CA CYS A 42 -9.73 -26.82 13.81
C CYS A 42 -10.45 -25.63 13.15
N LEU A 43 -11.71 -25.38 13.51
CA LEU A 43 -12.46 -24.21 13.03
C LEU A 43 -11.78 -22.88 13.41
N TRP A 44 -11.34 -22.73 14.66
CA TRP A 44 -10.63 -21.52 15.09
C TRP A 44 -9.27 -21.35 14.41
N SER A 45 -8.57 -22.45 14.13
CA SER A 45 -7.32 -22.42 13.36
C SER A 45 -7.57 -22.01 11.90
N PHE A 46 -8.67 -22.46 11.30
CA PHE A 46 -9.09 -22.01 9.97
C PHE A 46 -9.46 -20.53 9.95
N ILE A 47 -10.22 -20.04 10.94
CA ILE A 47 -10.54 -18.60 11.08
C ILE A 47 -9.25 -17.79 11.22
N LEU A 48 -8.32 -18.21 12.07
CA LEU A 48 -7.01 -17.55 12.25
C LEU A 48 -6.26 -17.45 10.91
N PHE A 49 -6.22 -18.53 10.12
CA PHE A 49 -5.58 -18.54 8.81
C PHE A 49 -6.26 -17.59 7.81
N CYS A 50 -7.59 -17.60 7.73
CA CYS A 50 -8.34 -16.68 6.88
C CYS A 50 -8.11 -15.21 7.28
N THR A 51 -8.09 -14.93 8.59
CA THR A 51 -7.77 -13.59 9.12
C THR A 51 -6.36 -13.17 8.75
N PHE A 52 -5.38 -14.08 8.85
CA PHE A 52 -4.01 -13.82 8.42
C PHE A 52 -3.94 -13.45 6.93
N CYS A 53 -4.57 -14.24 6.06
CA CYS A 53 -4.58 -13.99 4.62
C CYS A 53 -5.23 -12.64 4.27
N LEU A 54 -6.35 -12.31 4.91
CA LEU A 54 -7.03 -11.04 4.69
C LEU A 54 -6.17 -9.86 5.17
N LEU A 55 -5.58 -9.95 6.36
CA LEU A 55 -4.69 -8.91 6.90
C LEU A 55 -3.39 -8.78 6.10
N LEU A 56 -2.88 -9.86 5.51
CA LEU A 56 -1.71 -9.80 4.63
C LEU A 56 -2.00 -8.93 3.41
N VAL A 57 -3.13 -9.14 2.74
CA VAL A 57 -3.56 -8.34 1.59
C VAL A 57 -3.84 -6.90 2.02
N TRP A 58 -4.52 -6.70 3.15
CA TRP A 58 -4.84 -5.38 3.69
C TRP A 58 -3.60 -4.58 4.10
N PHE A 59 -2.63 -5.22 4.77
CA PHE A 59 -1.36 -4.59 5.12
C PHE A 59 -0.55 -4.26 3.86
N TYR A 60 -0.49 -5.18 2.90
CA TYR A 60 0.17 -4.94 1.61
C TYR A 60 -0.46 -3.76 0.84
N PHE A 61 -1.80 -3.67 0.81
CA PHE A 61 -2.51 -2.53 0.24
C PHE A 61 -2.00 -1.21 0.81
N TRP A 62 -1.94 -1.08 2.13
CA TRP A 62 -1.47 0.15 2.77
C TRP A 62 0.00 0.44 2.50
N LEU A 63 0.87 -0.56 2.42
CA LEU A 63 2.28 -0.35 2.05
C LEU A 63 2.41 0.24 0.63
N VAL A 64 1.62 -0.26 -0.31
CA VAL A 64 1.70 0.17 -1.72
C VAL A 64 0.96 1.49 -1.95
N ALA A 65 -0.13 1.74 -1.22
CA ALA A 65 -0.90 2.97 -1.27
C ALA A 65 -0.14 4.20 -0.74
N HIS A 66 1.10 4.02 -0.26
CA HIS A 66 1.98 5.11 0.18
C HIS A 66 2.11 6.24 -0.85
N ASN A 67 2.08 5.90 -2.14
CA ASN A 67 2.09 6.86 -3.24
C ASN A 67 0.98 7.93 -3.14
N ASP A 68 -0.18 7.58 -2.58
CA ASP A 68 -1.39 8.40 -2.56
C ASP A 68 -1.84 8.81 -1.14
N TYR A 69 -1.00 8.63 -0.11
CA TYR A 69 -1.34 8.99 1.28
C TYR A 69 -1.78 10.46 1.44
N ASN A 70 -1.07 11.39 0.78
CA ASN A 70 -1.46 12.81 0.83
C ASN A 70 -2.84 13.06 0.20
N GLU A 71 -3.20 12.29 -0.84
CA GLU A 71 -4.51 12.40 -1.46
C GLU A 71 -5.62 11.82 -0.59
N PHE A 72 -5.36 10.70 0.09
CA PHE A 72 -6.27 10.16 1.08
C PHE A 72 -6.52 11.16 2.23
N ASN A 73 -5.46 11.78 2.77
CA ASN A 73 -5.57 12.79 3.82
C ASN A 73 -6.34 14.03 3.32
N TRP A 74 -6.13 14.45 2.07
CA TRP A 74 -6.91 15.53 1.46
C TRP A 74 -8.39 15.17 1.30
N PHE A 75 -8.70 13.93 0.92
CA PHE A 75 -10.07 13.43 0.86
C PHE A 75 -10.75 13.44 2.25
N LEU A 76 -10.04 13.01 3.29
CA LEU A 76 -10.53 13.09 4.67
C LEU A 76 -10.81 14.53 5.08
N TYR A 77 -9.88 15.46 4.80
CA TYR A 77 -10.07 16.89 5.06
C TYR A 77 -11.30 17.45 4.35
N ASN A 78 -11.52 17.11 3.08
CA ASN A 78 -12.68 17.60 2.33
C ASN A 78 -14.02 17.10 2.90
N THR A 79 -13.99 15.99 3.65
CA THR A 79 -15.17 15.40 4.31
C THR A 79 -15.36 15.92 5.73
N SER A 80 -14.29 16.04 6.52
CA SER A 80 -14.33 16.43 7.94
C SER A 80 -14.24 17.95 8.15
N GLY A 81 -13.61 18.67 7.23
CA GLY A 81 -13.25 20.08 7.37
C GLY A 81 -12.04 20.34 8.28
N GLU A 82 -11.38 19.30 8.79
CA GLU A 82 -10.19 19.40 9.64
C GLU A 82 -9.05 18.55 9.08
N TRP A 83 -7.87 19.16 8.96
CA TRP A 83 -6.70 18.44 8.48
C TRP A 83 -6.16 17.54 9.59
N SER A 84 -6.04 16.26 9.28
CA SER A 84 -5.38 15.28 10.14
C SER A 84 -4.73 14.22 9.27
N ASP A 85 -3.66 13.63 9.78
CA ASP A 85 -3.01 12.52 9.12
C ASP A 85 -3.70 11.20 9.47
N GLY A 86 -4.76 10.89 8.71
CA GLY A 86 -5.55 9.69 8.93
C GLY A 86 -4.82 8.41 8.54
N THR A 87 -3.76 8.49 7.74
CA THR A 87 -2.99 7.31 7.32
C THR A 87 -2.19 6.70 8.47
N VAL A 88 -1.56 7.51 9.32
CA VAL A 88 -0.75 7.04 10.46
C VAL A 88 -1.48 6.07 11.38
N PRO A 89 -2.65 6.41 11.97
CA PRO A 89 -3.35 5.49 12.86
C PRO A 89 -3.84 4.24 12.14
N ILE A 90 -4.26 4.32 10.87
CA ILE A 90 -4.71 3.16 10.09
C ILE A 90 -3.54 2.20 9.82
N VAL A 91 -2.40 2.72 9.36
CA VAL A 91 -1.20 1.92 9.09
C VAL A 91 -0.65 1.32 10.38
N ALA A 92 -0.58 2.09 11.47
CA ALA A 92 -0.08 1.61 12.76
C ALA A 92 -0.96 0.49 13.34
N THR A 93 -2.29 0.67 13.33
CA THR A 93 -3.23 -0.36 13.82
C THR A 93 -3.22 -1.60 12.93
N THR A 94 -3.12 -1.42 11.62
CA THR A 94 -2.99 -2.53 10.66
C THR A 94 -1.69 -3.29 10.87
N ALA A 95 -0.56 -2.60 11.05
CA ALA A 95 0.74 -3.22 11.30
C ALA A 95 0.75 -4.00 12.62
N ALA A 96 0.19 -3.43 13.70
CA ALA A 96 0.08 -4.10 14.98
C ALA A 96 -0.83 -5.34 14.91
N GLY A 97 -1.99 -5.22 14.26
CA GLY A 97 -2.90 -6.34 14.03
C GLY A 97 -2.27 -7.45 13.20
N PHE A 98 -1.59 -7.09 12.10
CA PHE A 98 -0.89 -8.03 11.24
C PHE A 98 0.25 -8.75 11.99
N ALA A 99 1.08 -8.03 12.76
CA ALA A 99 2.15 -8.63 13.55
C ALA A 99 1.61 -9.62 14.60
N TYR A 100 0.53 -9.24 15.29
CA TYR A 100 -0.12 -10.10 16.29
C TYR A 100 -0.70 -11.39 15.67
N ILE A 101 -1.43 -11.28 14.55
CA ILE A 101 -2.01 -12.44 13.86
C ILE A 101 -0.93 -13.32 13.23
N THR A 102 0.14 -12.72 12.70
CA THR A 102 1.31 -13.45 12.18
C THR A 102 1.98 -14.27 13.29
N LEU A 103 2.19 -13.69 14.47
CA LEU A 103 2.73 -14.40 15.63
C LEU A 103 1.86 -15.60 16.03
N LEU A 104 0.54 -15.41 16.13
CA LEU A 104 -0.39 -16.49 16.47
C LEU A 104 -0.38 -17.60 15.41
N THR A 105 -0.30 -17.24 14.13
CA THR A 105 -0.21 -18.20 13.02
C THR A 105 1.10 -18.99 13.10
N ALA A 106 2.22 -18.32 13.34
CA ALA A 106 3.51 -18.98 13.54
C ALA A 106 3.51 -19.92 14.74
N LEU A 107 2.89 -19.52 15.85
CA LEU A 107 2.71 -20.40 17.02
C LEU A 107 1.84 -21.62 16.68
N ALA A 108 0.71 -21.44 16.00
CA ALA A 108 -0.15 -22.55 15.57
C ALA A 108 0.62 -23.56 14.70
N LEU A 109 1.41 -23.06 13.75
CA LEU A 109 2.26 -23.87 12.89
C LEU A 109 3.32 -24.66 13.70
N CYS A 110 3.93 -24.04 14.71
CA CYS A 110 4.85 -24.71 15.62
C CYS A 110 4.16 -25.75 16.52
N HIS A 111 2.90 -25.54 16.91
CA HIS A 111 2.08 -26.55 17.62
C HIS A 111 1.84 -27.78 16.74
N ILE A 112 1.51 -27.58 15.46
CA ILE A 112 1.37 -28.68 14.49
C ILE A 112 2.69 -29.46 14.37
N ALA A 113 3.81 -28.76 14.21
CA ALA A 113 5.14 -29.39 14.10
C ALA A 113 5.56 -30.15 15.38
N ALA A 114 5.11 -29.69 16.55
CA ALA A 114 5.38 -30.33 17.83
C ALA A 114 4.34 -31.40 18.22
N GLY A 115 3.35 -31.69 17.37
CA GLY A 115 2.26 -32.63 17.66
C GLY A 115 1.45 -32.23 18.89
N GLN A 116 1.23 -30.93 19.10
CA GLN A 116 0.43 -30.38 20.19
C GLN A 116 -0.97 -29.99 19.71
N GLN A 117 -1.93 -30.02 20.63
CA GLN A 117 -3.29 -29.57 20.40
C GLN A 117 -3.35 -28.04 20.12
N LEU A 118 -4.01 -27.65 19.03
CA LEU A 118 -4.30 -26.27 18.62
C LEU A 118 -5.35 -25.56 19.50
N ASN A 119 -5.15 -25.56 20.82
CA ASN A 119 -6.05 -24.88 21.74
C ASN A 119 -5.73 -23.38 21.83
N LEU A 120 -6.37 -22.59 20.96
CA LEU A 120 -6.30 -21.13 21.01
C LEU A 120 -7.03 -20.60 22.25
N HIS A 121 -6.32 -19.84 23.10
CA HIS A 121 -6.91 -19.25 24.31
C HIS A 121 -8.08 -18.29 23.97
N TRP A 122 -9.07 -18.18 24.86
CA TRP A 122 -10.27 -17.37 24.62
C TRP A 122 -9.96 -15.88 24.39
N LEU A 123 -8.93 -15.34 25.05
CA LEU A 123 -8.46 -13.97 24.80
C LEU A 123 -7.98 -13.79 23.37
N HIS A 124 -7.23 -14.75 22.83
CA HIS A 124 -6.78 -14.71 21.44
C HIS A 124 -7.94 -14.88 20.46
N LYS A 125 -8.94 -15.70 20.79
CA LYS A 125 -10.19 -15.80 20.00
C LYS A 125 -10.86 -14.44 19.86
N ILE A 126 -10.97 -13.67 20.95
CA ILE A 126 -11.49 -12.29 20.91
C ILE A 126 -10.62 -11.41 20.00
N GLY A 127 -9.30 -11.45 20.18
CA GLY A 127 -8.37 -10.66 19.35
C GLY A 127 -8.45 -10.99 17.86
N VAL A 128 -8.55 -12.28 17.50
CA VAL A 128 -8.71 -12.74 16.12
C VAL A 128 -10.04 -12.27 15.54
N THR A 129 -11.14 -12.39 16.28
CA THR A 129 -12.46 -11.90 15.84
C THR A 129 -12.46 -10.38 15.66
N ALA A 130 -11.89 -9.64 16.61
CA ALA A 130 -11.78 -8.19 16.53
C ALA A 130 -10.98 -7.77 15.29
N ALA A 131 -9.80 -8.37 15.07
CA ALA A 131 -8.97 -8.09 13.91
C ALA A 131 -9.66 -8.42 12.58
N LEU A 132 -10.40 -9.54 12.53
CA LEU A 132 -11.17 -9.92 11.35
C LEU A 132 -12.27 -8.91 11.03
N LEU A 133 -13.08 -8.55 12.04
CA LEU A 133 -14.20 -7.62 11.86
C LEU A 133 -13.71 -6.22 11.48
N THR A 134 -12.68 -5.69 12.15
CA THR A 134 -12.13 -4.37 11.82
C THR A 134 -11.52 -4.35 10.42
N THR A 135 -10.86 -5.43 10.00
CA THR A 135 -10.31 -5.54 8.63
C THR A 135 -11.41 -5.62 7.59
N ILE A 136 -12.47 -6.40 7.81
CA ILE A 136 -13.62 -6.48 6.90
C ILE A 136 -14.27 -5.10 6.76
N VAL A 137 -14.52 -4.41 7.87
CA VAL A 137 -15.08 -3.05 7.85
C VAL A 137 -14.15 -2.11 7.09
N GLY A 138 -12.84 -2.14 7.36
CA GLY A 138 -11.84 -1.32 6.64
C GLY A 138 -11.83 -1.56 5.13
N VAL A 139 -11.85 -2.83 4.70
CA VAL A 139 -11.90 -3.22 3.29
C VAL A 139 -13.17 -2.71 2.62
N ILE A 140 -14.33 -2.84 3.28
CA ILE A 140 -15.60 -2.33 2.75
C ILE A 140 -15.57 -0.80 2.63
N SER A 141 -15.11 -0.10 3.68
CA SER A 141 -15.02 1.36 3.68
C SER A 141 -14.11 1.89 2.57
N VAL A 142 -12.91 1.31 2.40
CA VAL A 142 -12.00 1.70 1.30
C VAL A 142 -12.60 1.37 -0.06
N SER A 143 -13.27 0.22 -0.22
CA SER A 143 -13.89 -0.13 -1.50
C SER A 143 -15.02 0.81 -1.91
N GLN A 144 -15.74 1.37 -0.94
CA GLN A 144 -16.85 2.31 -1.21
C GLN A 144 -16.36 3.75 -1.43
N MET A 145 -15.36 4.19 -0.67
CA MET A 145 -14.93 5.59 -0.65
C MET A 145 -13.72 5.86 -1.56
N TRP A 146 -12.87 4.85 -1.76
CA TRP A 146 -11.57 4.98 -2.42
C TRP A 146 -11.23 3.72 -3.25
N GLY A 147 -12.24 3.17 -3.93
CA GLY A 147 -12.16 1.87 -4.60
C GLY A 147 -11.18 1.80 -5.78
N GLU A 148 -10.88 2.93 -6.44
CA GLU A 148 -9.91 2.97 -7.54
C GLU A 148 -8.48 2.61 -7.10
N GLU A 149 -8.16 2.69 -5.80
CA GLU A 149 -6.84 2.33 -5.29
C GLU A 149 -6.53 0.85 -5.32
N TRP A 150 -7.55 -0.02 -5.40
CA TRP A 150 -7.30 -1.46 -5.47
C TRP A 150 -6.43 -1.84 -6.67
N ASP A 151 -6.45 -1.04 -7.74
CA ASP A 151 -5.59 -1.21 -8.92
C ASP A 151 -4.09 -1.08 -8.60
N VAL A 152 -3.72 -0.35 -7.53
CA VAL A 152 -2.31 -0.20 -7.12
C VAL A 152 -1.69 -1.53 -6.71
N ILE A 153 -2.48 -2.46 -6.16
CA ILE A 153 -2.02 -3.82 -5.86
C ILE A 153 -1.61 -4.53 -7.14
N ARG A 154 -2.44 -4.46 -8.18
CA ARG A 154 -2.10 -5.07 -9.48
C ARG A 154 -0.83 -4.45 -10.06
N MET A 155 -0.72 -3.13 -10.05
CA MET A 155 0.45 -2.43 -10.59
C MET A 155 1.73 -2.73 -9.81
N SER A 156 1.67 -2.77 -8.48
CA SER A 156 2.82 -3.17 -7.67
C SER A 156 3.23 -4.61 -7.93
N LEU A 157 2.28 -5.55 -8.09
CA LEU A 157 2.60 -6.92 -8.47
C LEU A 157 3.25 -7.02 -9.85
N GLN A 158 2.97 -6.12 -10.80
CA GLN A 158 3.73 -6.06 -12.06
C GLN A 158 5.18 -5.61 -11.83
N ALA A 159 5.45 -4.79 -10.81
CA ALA A 159 6.80 -4.36 -10.45
C ALA A 159 7.55 -5.41 -9.60
N THR A 160 6.87 -6.06 -8.64
CA THR A 160 7.48 -6.91 -7.60
C THR A 160 7.22 -8.40 -7.79
N GLY A 161 6.18 -8.78 -8.51
CA GLY A 161 5.76 -10.16 -8.78
C GLY A 161 6.86 -11.07 -9.32
N PRO A 162 7.67 -10.63 -10.31
CA PRO A 162 8.87 -11.33 -10.76
C PRO A 162 9.85 -11.74 -9.65
N PHE A 163 9.82 -11.07 -8.49
CA PHE A 163 10.75 -11.25 -7.36
C PHE A 163 10.09 -11.85 -6.12
N LEU A 164 8.77 -11.67 -5.97
CA LEU A 164 7.98 -12.28 -4.90
C LEU A 164 8.09 -13.81 -4.94
N HIS A 165 8.26 -14.38 -6.13
CA HIS A 165 8.55 -15.79 -6.33
C HIS A 165 9.80 -16.26 -5.56
N ILE A 166 10.90 -15.50 -5.67
CA ILE A 166 12.17 -15.83 -5.01
C ILE A 166 12.00 -15.82 -3.47
N ALA A 167 11.25 -14.86 -2.94
CA ALA A 167 11.01 -14.75 -1.50
C ALA A 167 10.06 -15.84 -0.96
N ALA A 168 8.96 -16.12 -1.67
CA ALA A 168 7.96 -17.11 -1.24
C ALA A 168 8.54 -18.52 -1.18
N VAL A 169 9.41 -18.84 -2.13
CA VAL A 169 10.05 -20.15 -2.27
C VAL A 169 11.09 -20.42 -1.17
N VAL A 170 11.82 -19.40 -0.73
CA VAL A 170 12.79 -19.54 0.38
C VAL A 170 12.10 -19.78 1.73
N LEU A 171 10.87 -19.29 1.92
CA LEU A 171 10.18 -19.30 3.20
C LEU A 171 9.31 -20.55 3.44
N PHE A 172 8.94 -21.33 2.42
CA PHE A 172 7.98 -22.43 2.55
C PHE A 172 8.64 -23.75 2.98
N ARG A 173 8.69 -24.02 4.29
CA ARG A 173 9.22 -25.26 4.89
C ARG A 173 8.22 -25.89 5.87
N PHE A 174 7.41 -26.88 5.44
CA PHE A 174 6.52 -27.64 6.34
C PHE A 174 6.49 -29.16 6.10
N GLN A 175 6.16 -29.90 7.18
CA GLN A 175 6.18 -31.35 7.30
C GLN A 175 5.08 -32.08 6.51
N VAL A 176 5.39 -33.34 6.21
CA VAL A 176 4.87 -34.28 5.20
C VAL A 176 3.35 -34.58 5.21
N LEU A 177 2.57 -34.16 6.20
CA LEU A 177 1.15 -34.56 6.28
C LEU A 177 0.19 -33.60 5.56
N LEU A 178 0.51 -33.24 4.32
CA LEU A 178 -0.45 -32.93 3.24
C LEU A 178 0.28 -32.75 1.89
N VAL A 179 1.04 -33.77 1.49
CA VAL A 179 1.89 -33.75 0.27
C VAL A 179 1.15 -33.19 -0.95
N LEU A 180 -0.13 -33.50 -1.14
CA LEU A 180 -0.93 -33.01 -2.28
C LEU A 180 -1.19 -31.50 -2.24
N ILE A 181 -1.56 -30.92 -1.09
CA ILE A 181 -1.75 -29.46 -0.99
C ILE A 181 -0.39 -28.77 -1.02
N TYR A 182 0.64 -29.36 -0.42
CA TYR A 182 2.00 -28.84 -0.51
C TYR A 182 2.49 -28.77 -1.96
N LEU A 183 2.32 -29.85 -2.73
CA LEU A 183 2.67 -29.90 -4.16
C LEU A 183 1.82 -28.92 -4.98
N PHE A 184 0.52 -28.77 -4.65
CA PHE A 184 -0.34 -27.81 -5.33
C PHE A 184 0.07 -26.35 -5.08
N VAL A 185 0.38 -26.00 -3.82
CA VAL A 185 0.87 -24.66 -3.46
C VAL A 185 2.22 -24.41 -4.11
N LEU A 186 3.14 -25.37 -4.07
CA LEU A 186 4.46 -25.25 -4.69
C LEU A 186 4.37 -25.11 -6.22
N LEU A 187 3.51 -25.90 -6.87
CA LEU A 187 3.24 -25.79 -8.30
C LEU A 187 2.63 -24.43 -8.64
N THR A 188 1.69 -23.95 -7.82
CA THR A 188 1.09 -22.63 -8.02
C THR A 188 2.16 -21.55 -7.90
N LEU A 189 3.03 -21.61 -6.87
CA LEU A 189 4.14 -20.67 -6.72
C LEU A 189 5.06 -20.68 -7.95
N TYR A 190 5.51 -21.86 -8.41
CA TYR A 190 6.35 -21.98 -9.60
C TYR A 190 5.69 -21.46 -10.89
N LEU A 191 4.35 -21.51 -11.00
CA LEU A 191 3.62 -21.06 -12.18
C LEU A 191 3.13 -19.60 -12.09
N VAL A 192 3.03 -19.00 -10.90
CA VAL A 192 2.57 -17.61 -10.71
C VAL A 192 3.38 -16.60 -11.55
N PRO A 193 4.72 -16.69 -11.66
CA PRO A 193 5.50 -15.80 -12.52
C PRO A 193 5.03 -15.72 -13.99
N LEU A 194 4.46 -16.80 -14.53
CA LEU A 194 3.91 -16.82 -15.90
C LEU A 194 2.65 -15.97 -16.06
N SER A 195 1.93 -15.75 -14.96
CA SER A 195 0.69 -14.96 -14.95
C SER A 195 0.93 -13.45 -14.79
N ILE A 196 2.13 -13.05 -14.36
CA ILE A 196 2.46 -11.65 -14.08
C ILE A 196 3.26 -11.08 -15.25
N THR A 197 2.62 -10.17 -16.00
CA THR A 197 3.29 -9.42 -17.06
C THR A 197 3.85 -8.11 -16.51
N SER A 198 5.17 -7.97 -16.52
CA SER A 198 5.84 -6.71 -16.15
C SER A 198 6.26 -5.95 -17.41
N PRO A 199 5.97 -4.64 -17.54
CA PRO A 199 6.50 -3.85 -18.63
C PRO A 199 8.03 -3.71 -18.55
N CYS A 200 8.66 -3.91 -17.39
CA CYS A 200 10.12 -3.80 -17.24
C CYS A 200 10.91 -5.06 -17.65
N ILE A 201 10.23 -6.13 -18.04
CA ILE A 201 10.88 -7.29 -18.67
C ILE A 201 10.93 -7.02 -20.18
N MET A 202 12.00 -6.37 -20.61
CA MET A 202 12.22 -6.00 -22.01
C MET A 202 13.71 -5.81 -22.29
N GLU A 203 14.09 -5.85 -23.57
CA GLU A 203 15.45 -5.49 -23.97
C GLU A 203 15.73 -4.01 -23.71
N ARG A 204 16.95 -3.70 -23.24
CA ARG A 204 17.34 -2.32 -22.89
C ARG A 204 17.26 -1.34 -24.06
N ASN A 205 17.47 -1.82 -25.29
CA ASN A 205 17.36 -1.02 -26.51
C ASN A 205 15.92 -0.62 -26.86
N LEU A 206 14.91 -1.31 -26.31
CA LEU A 206 13.49 -0.98 -26.49
C LEU A 206 12.99 0.04 -25.47
N LEU A 207 13.77 0.32 -24.41
CA LEU A 207 13.41 1.29 -23.38
C LEU A 207 13.25 2.68 -24.01
N LYS A 208 12.06 3.26 -23.84
CA LYS A 208 11.79 4.63 -24.28
C LYS A 208 12.60 5.65 -23.45
N ARG A 209 12.65 6.88 -23.96
CA ARG A 209 13.24 8.01 -23.24
C ARG A 209 12.59 8.14 -21.85
N ARG A 210 13.41 8.58 -20.90
CA ARG A 210 12.98 8.84 -19.53
C ARG A 210 11.75 9.77 -19.52
N PRO A 211 10.66 9.41 -18.81
CA PRO A 211 9.50 10.27 -18.72
C PRO A 211 9.86 11.62 -18.11
N GLN A 212 9.38 12.68 -18.74
CA GLN A 212 9.49 14.04 -18.22
C GLN A 212 8.78 14.15 -16.88
N ILE A 213 9.29 14.99 -15.98
CA ILE A 213 8.72 15.17 -14.64
C ILE A 213 8.11 16.57 -14.59
N PHE A 214 6.84 16.64 -14.21
CA PHE A 214 6.11 17.86 -13.88
C PHE A 214 5.99 17.96 -12.37
N GLY A 215 6.33 19.13 -11.83
CA GLY A 215 6.21 19.42 -10.40
C GLY A 215 4.77 19.72 -10.04
N TYR A 216 4.07 18.74 -9.44
CA TYR A 216 2.69 18.89 -9.00
C TYR A 216 2.63 19.92 -7.88
N GLN A 217 1.99 21.07 -8.13
CA GLN A 217 1.95 22.22 -7.21
C GLN A 217 3.36 22.70 -6.80
N GLY A 218 4.34 22.48 -7.69
CA GLY A 218 5.76 22.70 -7.47
C GLY A 218 6.48 21.45 -6.93
N ALA A 219 7.00 21.53 -5.71
CA ALA A 219 7.65 20.43 -5.00
C ALA A 219 7.11 20.38 -3.55
N PRO A 220 5.86 19.95 -3.35
CA PRO A 220 5.15 20.04 -2.06
C PRO A 220 5.79 19.22 -0.94
N MET A 221 6.61 18.22 -1.25
CA MET A 221 7.43 17.53 -0.23
C MET A 221 8.64 18.35 0.26
N LEU A 222 8.98 19.47 -0.38
CA LEU A 222 10.13 20.32 -0.03
C LEU A 222 9.73 21.72 0.44
N ALA A 223 8.55 22.20 0.03
CA ALA A 223 8.06 23.54 0.35
C ALA A 223 6.52 23.58 0.21
N PRO A 224 5.82 24.55 0.82
CA PRO A 224 4.36 24.60 0.82
C PRO A 224 3.78 24.63 -0.60
N GLU A 225 2.80 23.77 -0.88
CA GLU A 225 2.17 23.65 -2.20
C GLU A 225 1.67 25.00 -2.76
N ASN A 226 1.72 25.17 -4.09
CA ASN A 226 1.26 26.37 -4.80
C ASN A 226 1.91 27.70 -4.33
N THR A 227 3.10 27.66 -3.73
CA THR A 227 3.88 28.87 -3.38
C THR A 227 5.04 29.10 -4.33
N ALA A 228 5.51 30.35 -4.43
CA ALA A 228 6.68 30.69 -5.24
C ALA A 228 7.92 29.86 -4.83
N LEU A 229 8.11 29.60 -3.54
CA LEU A 229 9.20 28.76 -3.05
C LEU A 229 9.06 27.30 -3.54
N SER A 230 7.86 26.72 -3.51
CA SER A 230 7.62 25.37 -4.03
C SER A 230 7.99 25.24 -5.50
N PHE A 231 7.58 26.21 -6.33
CA PHE A 231 7.97 26.22 -7.75
C PHE A 231 9.49 26.42 -7.94
N GLN A 232 10.12 27.33 -7.19
CA GLN A 232 11.58 27.51 -7.24
C GLN A 232 12.34 26.23 -6.87
N ARG A 233 11.87 25.49 -5.86
CA ARG A 233 12.46 24.19 -5.48
C ARG A 233 12.28 23.17 -6.59
N ALA A 234 11.10 23.11 -7.19
CA ALA A 234 10.82 22.24 -8.33
C ALA A 234 11.77 22.53 -9.51
N LEU A 235 11.89 23.80 -9.91
CA LEU A 235 12.76 24.25 -11.00
C LEU A 235 14.25 23.99 -10.73
N SER A 236 14.69 24.12 -9.47
CA SER A 236 16.08 23.81 -9.07
C SER A 236 16.48 22.35 -9.30
N LEU A 237 15.51 21.45 -9.48
CA LEU A 237 15.71 20.04 -9.77
C LEU A 237 15.76 19.72 -11.27
N ASN A 238 15.72 20.76 -12.12
CA ASN A 238 15.70 20.67 -13.59
C ASN A 238 14.56 19.76 -14.10
N ILE A 239 13.34 20.05 -13.64
CA ILE A 239 12.12 19.40 -14.10
C ILE A 239 11.65 20.00 -15.42
N SER A 240 10.74 19.32 -16.12
CA SER A 240 10.29 19.74 -17.45
C SER A 240 9.15 20.77 -17.42
N GLY A 241 8.43 20.85 -16.30
CA GLY A 241 7.38 21.84 -16.16
C GLY A 241 6.73 21.88 -14.78
N LEU A 242 5.88 22.87 -14.59
CA LEU A 242 5.14 23.13 -13.35
C LEU A 242 3.67 22.83 -13.57
N GLU A 243 3.04 22.14 -12.63
CA GLU A 243 1.60 21.92 -12.62
C GLU A 243 0.95 22.70 -11.49
N ALA A 244 -0.16 23.38 -11.77
CA ALA A 244 -0.92 24.08 -10.74
C ALA A 244 -2.41 24.14 -11.05
N HIS A 245 -3.18 24.36 -9.98
CA HIS A 245 -4.60 24.63 -10.05
C HIS A 245 -4.84 26.14 -9.98
N VAL A 246 -5.60 26.67 -10.93
CA VAL A 246 -5.86 28.10 -11.07
C VAL A 246 -7.31 28.40 -10.77
N THR A 247 -7.56 29.44 -9.98
CA THR A 247 -8.88 30.08 -9.84
C THR A 247 -8.70 31.59 -9.95
N VAL A 248 -9.80 32.35 -9.99
CA VAL A 248 -9.78 33.82 -10.10
C VAL A 248 -10.28 34.44 -8.79
N SER A 249 -9.63 35.50 -8.31
CA SER A 249 -10.05 36.27 -7.14
C SER A 249 -11.29 37.13 -7.44
N PHE A 250 -11.86 37.73 -6.40
CA PHE A 250 -13.09 38.52 -6.52
C PHE A 250 -12.91 39.74 -7.44
N ASP A 251 -11.72 40.33 -7.42
CA ASP A 251 -11.26 41.45 -8.25
C ASP A 251 -10.58 41.01 -9.56
N GLY A 252 -10.69 39.74 -9.96
CA GLY A 252 -10.33 39.28 -11.30
C GLY A 252 -8.89 38.84 -11.50
N VAL A 253 -8.10 38.63 -10.43
CA VAL A 253 -6.70 38.20 -10.51
C VAL A 253 -6.60 36.67 -10.45
N PRO A 254 -6.04 35.99 -11.48
CA PRO A 254 -5.83 34.56 -11.42
C PRO A 254 -4.73 34.17 -10.42
N PHE A 255 -5.03 33.24 -9.52
CA PHE A 255 -4.11 32.76 -8.48
C PHE A 255 -4.17 31.25 -8.29
N LEU A 256 -3.18 30.72 -7.57
CA LEU A 256 -2.96 29.28 -7.44
C LEU A 256 -3.58 28.73 -6.16
N MET A 257 -4.62 27.91 -6.32
CA MET A 257 -5.31 27.27 -5.21
C MET A 257 -6.04 26.02 -5.69
N ARG A 258 -5.71 24.87 -5.08
CA ARG A 258 -6.44 23.62 -5.32
C ARG A 258 -7.76 23.57 -4.56
N ASP A 259 -7.73 24.00 -3.30
CA ASP A 259 -8.86 23.82 -2.39
C ASP A 259 -10.00 24.80 -2.71
N ARG A 260 -11.21 24.44 -2.26
CA ARG A 260 -12.38 25.33 -2.30
C ARG A 260 -12.18 26.51 -1.34
N THR A 261 -11.66 26.27 -0.13
CA THR A 261 -11.47 27.26 0.92
C THR A 261 -9.98 27.47 1.21
N LEU A 262 -9.65 28.55 1.93
CA LEU A 262 -8.28 28.90 2.29
C LEU A 262 -7.78 28.25 3.60
N ARG A 263 -8.61 27.42 4.26
CA ARG A 263 -8.37 26.97 5.65
C ARG A 263 -7.16 26.06 5.81
N ARG A 264 -6.95 25.12 4.89
CA ARG A 264 -5.87 24.12 5.01
C ARG A 264 -4.50 24.74 4.79
N THR A 265 -4.36 25.54 3.75
CA THR A 265 -3.07 26.01 3.24
C THR A 265 -2.76 27.46 3.60
N THR A 266 -3.57 28.11 4.44
CA THR A 266 -3.31 29.48 4.91
C THR A 266 -3.70 29.73 6.36
N ASN A 267 -3.43 30.93 6.86
CA ASN A 267 -3.89 31.41 8.17
C ASN A 267 -5.24 32.18 8.12
N VAL A 268 -6.10 31.94 7.13
CA VAL A 268 -7.40 32.65 6.97
C VAL A 268 -8.23 32.65 8.24
N GLN A 269 -8.22 31.58 9.02
CA GLN A 269 -8.99 31.48 10.28
C GLN A 269 -8.58 32.53 11.33
N LYS A 270 -7.35 33.04 11.24
CA LYS A 270 -6.83 34.09 12.15
C LYS A 270 -7.07 35.49 11.59
N VAL A 271 -6.97 35.66 10.27
CA VAL A 271 -7.04 36.98 9.62
C VAL A 271 -8.49 37.35 9.27
N PHE A 272 -9.28 36.39 8.78
CA PHE A 272 -10.66 36.54 8.36
C PHE A 272 -11.53 35.40 8.94
N PRO A 273 -11.78 35.38 10.27
CA PRO A 273 -12.47 34.26 10.93
C PRO A 273 -13.90 34.05 10.43
N GLU A 274 -14.61 35.12 10.08
CA GLU A 274 -16.01 35.07 9.64
C GLU A 274 -16.14 34.51 8.21
N GLN A 275 -15.10 34.66 7.39
CA GLN A 275 -15.09 34.25 5.97
C GLN A 275 -14.29 32.97 5.74
N GLN A 276 -13.89 32.26 6.81
CA GLN A 276 -13.00 31.10 6.68
C GLN A 276 -13.59 29.96 5.84
N LEU A 277 -14.92 29.87 5.75
CA LEU A 277 -15.64 28.85 4.98
C LEU A 277 -16.00 29.30 3.56
N ASP A 278 -15.74 30.56 3.23
CA ASP A 278 -16.04 31.10 1.90
C ASP A 278 -15.13 30.45 0.85
N ASP A 279 -15.60 30.38 -0.40
CA ASP A 279 -14.75 29.94 -1.51
C ASP A 279 -13.57 30.91 -1.63
N ALA A 280 -12.38 30.37 -1.85
CA ALA A 280 -11.15 31.12 -2.02
C ALA A 280 -11.27 32.20 -3.11
N SER A 281 -12.12 31.99 -4.12
CA SER A 281 -12.37 32.99 -5.17
C SER A 281 -13.05 34.26 -4.65
N PHE A 282 -13.81 34.21 -3.54
CA PHE A 282 -14.52 35.40 -3.03
C PHE A 282 -13.64 36.40 -2.28
N PHE A 283 -12.34 36.13 -2.15
CA PHE A 283 -11.40 37.07 -1.58
C PHE A 283 -10.80 37.96 -2.68
N ASN A 284 -10.62 39.25 -2.38
CA ASN A 284 -9.84 40.15 -3.23
C ASN A 284 -8.35 39.76 -3.20
N TRP A 285 -7.62 40.09 -4.26
CA TRP A 285 -6.19 39.79 -4.34
C TRP A 285 -5.37 40.44 -3.21
N THR A 286 -5.72 41.68 -2.84
CA THR A 286 -5.09 42.39 -1.73
C THR A 286 -5.27 41.68 -0.39
N ASP A 287 -6.41 41.03 -0.17
CA ASP A 287 -6.67 40.24 1.04
C ASP A 287 -5.96 38.88 1.00
N LEU A 288 -5.92 38.23 -0.17
CA LEU A 288 -5.14 37.00 -0.37
C LEU A 288 -3.65 37.20 -0.08
N LEU A 289 -3.08 38.37 -0.44
CA LEU A 289 -1.68 38.72 -0.15
C LEU A 289 -1.38 38.91 1.33
N ARG A 290 -2.39 39.20 2.18
CA ARG A 290 -2.23 39.30 3.63
C ARG A 290 -2.10 37.93 4.30
N LEU A 291 -2.52 36.88 3.62
CA LEU A 291 -2.50 35.52 4.15
C LEU A 291 -1.09 34.91 4.07
N ASN A 292 -0.73 34.21 5.13
CA ASN A 292 0.46 33.38 5.17
C ASN A 292 0.12 31.99 4.60
N ALA A 293 0.81 31.59 3.54
CA ALA A 293 0.60 30.31 2.85
C ALA A 293 1.68 29.26 3.14
N GLY A 294 2.49 29.44 4.19
CA GLY A 294 3.63 28.58 4.47
C GLY A 294 3.79 28.06 5.90
N GLN A 295 3.23 28.73 6.90
CA GLN A 295 3.30 28.27 8.29
C GLN A 295 2.58 26.94 8.51
N TRP A 296 1.47 26.70 7.81
CA TRP A 296 0.70 25.45 7.90
C TRP A 296 1.57 24.24 7.57
N PHE A 297 2.44 24.34 6.56
CA PHE A 297 3.33 23.27 6.14
C PHE A 297 4.27 22.80 7.25
N LEU A 298 4.77 23.74 8.06
CA LEU A 298 5.64 23.43 9.20
C LEU A 298 4.87 22.91 10.41
N ARG A 299 3.62 23.32 10.58
CA ARG A 299 2.75 22.91 11.70
C ARG A 299 2.21 21.50 11.48
N ASP A 300 1.70 21.25 10.28
CA ASP A 300 0.96 20.04 9.94
C ASP A 300 1.87 18.94 9.39
N ASP A 301 3.06 19.30 8.86
CA ASP A 301 4.06 18.42 8.27
C ASP A 301 3.45 17.28 7.43
N PRO A 302 2.68 17.61 6.37
CA PRO A 302 1.84 16.66 5.64
C PRO A 302 2.61 15.52 4.95
N PHE A 303 3.94 15.64 4.85
CA PHE A 303 4.83 14.66 4.22
C PHE A 303 5.90 14.11 5.19
N TRP A 304 5.86 14.46 6.47
CA TRP A 304 6.86 14.09 7.48
C TRP A 304 8.31 14.46 7.09
N THR A 305 8.48 15.60 6.43
CA THR A 305 9.77 16.05 5.88
C THR A 305 10.39 17.18 6.69
N VAL A 306 9.62 17.89 7.52
CA VAL A 306 10.07 19.14 8.17
C VAL A 306 11.31 18.93 9.02
N GLN A 307 11.44 17.80 9.71
CA GLN A 307 12.61 17.47 10.54
C GLN A 307 13.92 17.36 9.73
N SER A 308 13.82 17.05 8.43
CA SER A 308 14.98 16.90 7.55
C SER A 308 15.41 18.21 6.88
N LEU A 309 14.62 19.29 7.00
CA LEU A 309 14.87 20.55 6.31
C LEU A 309 15.90 21.42 7.05
N PRO A 310 16.83 22.08 6.33
CA PRO A 310 17.78 22.98 6.95
C PRO A 310 17.10 24.25 7.49
N THR A 311 17.67 24.85 8.53
CA THR A 311 17.08 26.02 9.24
C THR A 311 16.85 27.23 8.34
N LYS A 312 17.67 27.43 7.31
CA LYS A 312 17.48 28.49 6.29
C LYS A 312 16.17 28.29 5.53
N ASP A 313 15.85 27.04 5.19
CA ASP A 313 14.64 26.71 4.43
C ASP A 313 13.40 26.94 5.28
N LEU A 314 13.46 26.60 6.58
CA LEU A 314 12.36 26.87 7.52
C LEU A 314 11.96 28.37 7.56
N ARG A 315 12.93 29.29 7.50
CA ARG A 315 12.65 30.74 7.47
C ARG A 315 11.97 31.16 6.17
N GLN A 316 12.42 30.64 5.03
CA GLN A 316 11.81 30.92 3.73
C GLN A 316 10.38 30.37 3.65
N ILE A 317 10.18 29.15 4.17
CA ILE A 317 8.88 28.50 4.24
C ILE A 317 7.90 29.32 5.09
N ARG A 318 8.32 29.82 6.26
CA ARG A 318 7.46 30.66 7.11
C ARG A 318 6.99 31.94 6.43
N ASN A 319 7.75 32.44 5.45
CA ASN A 319 7.50 33.71 4.80
C ASN A 319 6.99 33.52 3.36
N GLN A 320 6.01 32.62 3.17
CA GLN A 320 5.30 32.45 1.91
C GLN A 320 3.91 33.11 1.95
N SER A 321 3.50 33.68 0.82
CA SER A 321 2.16 34.19 0.54
C SER A 321 1.45 33.33 -0.50
N VAL A 322 0.16 33.55 -0.70
CA VAL A 322 -0.58 33.00 -1.85
C VAL A 322 0.11 33.46 -3.15
N CYS A 323 0.26 32.54 -4.11
CA CYS A 323 0.98 32.80 -5.37
C CYS A 323 -0.01 33.13 -6.49
N SER A 324 0.25 34.21 -7.24
CA SER A 324 -0.51 34.52 -8.45
C SER A 324 -0.07 33.59 -9.59
N LEU A 325 -0.95 33.42 -10.58
CA LEU A 325 -0.60 32.74 -11.82
C LEU A 325 0.55 33.44 -12.54
N GLU A 326 0.47 34.78 -12.65
CA GLU A 326 1.50 35.62 -13.25
C GLU A 326 2.88 35.34 -12.62
N ARG A 327 2.96 35.25 -11.29
CA ARG A 327 4.23 35.00 -10.60
C ARG A 327 4.82 33.63 -10.95
N MET A 328 3.99 32.59 -11.04
CA MET A 328 4.45 31.26 -11.46
C MET A 328 4.87 31.25 -12.93
N LEU A 329 4.14 31.93 -13.82
CA LEU A 329 4.49 32.04 -15.23
C LEU A 329 5.84 32.73 -15.43
N HIS A 330 6.13 33.80 -14.67
CA HIS A 330 7.46 34.41 -14.69
C HIS A 330 8.58 33.44 -14.29
N LEU A 331 8.34 32.59 -13.28
CA LEU A 331 9.30 31.55 -12.89
C LEU A 331 9.47 30.53 -14.03
N ALA A 332 8.38 30.09 -14.66
CA ALA A 332 8.43 29.16 -15.78
C ALA A 332 9.20 29.72 -16.99
N VAL A 333 8.95 30.98 -17.37
CA VAL A 333 9.66 31.69 -18.45
C VAL A 333 11.16 31.79 -18.14
N SER A 334 11.52 32.16 -16.90
CA SER A 334 12.92 32.32 -16.49
C SER A 334 13.72 31.01 -16.53
N SER A 335 13.05 29.87 -16.49
CA SER A 335 13.65 28.54 -16.44
C SER A 335 13.32 27.69 -17.67
N ASP A 336 12.81 28.30 -18.75
CA ASP A 336 12.39 27.63 -20.00
C ASP A 336 11.56 26.36 -19.76
N SER A 337 10.61 26.46 -18.82
CA SER A 337 9.82 25.33 -18.32
C SER A 337 8.38 25.41 -18.82
N SER A 338 7.80 24.25 -19.15
CA SER A 338 6.39 24.17 -19.53
C SER A 338 5.47 24.35 -18.32
N VAL A 339 4.21 24.72 -18.55
CA VAL A 339 3.20 24.80 -17.51
C VAL A 339 2.01 23.93 -17.86
N LEU A 340 1.48 23.22 -16.87
CA LEU A 340 0.25 22.46 -16.95
C LEU A 340 -0.77 23.09 -16.02
N LEU A 341 -1.86 23.60 -16.60
CA LEU A 341 -2.84 24.41 -15.90
C LEU A 341 -4.20 23.72 -15.89
N THR A 342 -4.64 23.36 -14.68
CA THR A 342 -6.02 22.94 -14.42
C THR A 342 -6.76 24.13 -13.83
N LEU A 343 -7.84 24.57 -14.48
CA LEU A 343 -8.59 25.71 -14.00
C LEU A 343 -9.84 25.25 -13.22
N ARG A 344 -10.20 26.03 -12.21
CA ARG A 344 -11.42 25.87 -11.41
C ARG A 344 -12.33 27.06 -11.66
N ARG A 345 -13.55 26.77 -12.10
CA ARG A 345 -14.58 27.80 -12.27
C ARG A 345 -15.03 28.35 -10.90
N PRO A 346 -15.06 29.68 -10.70
CA PRO A 346 -15.64 30.28 -9.50
C PRO A 346 -17.13 29.92 -9.31
N PRO A 347 -17.71 30.09 -8.11
CA PRO A 347 -19.15 29.89 -7.87
C PRO A 347 -20.05 30.79 -8.74
N PRO A 348 -21.35 30.45 -8.95
CA PRO A 348 -22.26 31.21 -9.82
C PRO A 348 -22.42 32.69 -9.48
N ASP A 349 -22.41 33.03 -8.19
CA ASP A 349 -22.60 34.42 -7.71
C ASP A 349 -21.33 35.27 -7.83
N HIS A 350 -20.23 34.69 -8.32
CA HIS A 350 -18.95 35.38 -8.48
C HIS A 350 -18.96 36.28 -9.72
N PRO A 351 -18.47 37.54 -9.66
CA PRO A 351 -18.48 38.47 -10.80
C PRO A 351 -17.76 37.91 -12.04
N HIS A 352 -16.67 37.16 -11.82
CA HIS A 352 -15.89 36.53 -12.89
C HIS A 352 -16.35 35.10 -13.26
N HIS A 353 -17.53 34.64 -12.83
CA HIS A 353 -18.02 33.27 -13.11
C HIS A 353 -18.11 32.93 -14.60
N HIS A 354 -18.31 33.95 -15.44
CA HIS A 354 -18.41 33.82 -16.90
C HIS A 354 -17.14 34.26 -17.65
N SER A 355 -16.26 35.06 -17.03
CA SER A 355 -15.05 35.60 -17.65
C SER A 355 -13.76 34.88 -17.24
N TRP A 356 -13.79 34.00 -16.22
CA TRP A 356 -12.60 33.35 -15.64
C TRP A 356 -11.63 32.71 -16.64
N ILE A 357 -12.13 32.16 -17.76
CA ILE A 357 -11.27 31.65 -18.86
C ILE A 357 -10.52 32.80 -19.51
N ASN A 358 -11.21 33.89 -19.88
CA ASN A 358 -10.59 35.06 -20.50
C ASN A 358 -9.59 35.72 -19.54
N ASP A 359 -9.97 35.91 -18.27
CA ASP A 359 -9.10 36.50 -17.24
C ASP A 359 -7.78 35.69 -17.10
N THR A 360 -7.89 34.36 -17.14
CA THR A 360 -6.74 33.45 -17.10
C THR A 360 -5.94 33.48 -18.41
N LEU A 361 -6.60 33.48 -19.57
CA LEU A 361 -5.95 33.54 -20.88
C LEU A 361 -5.15 34.83 -21.05
N ASP A 362 -5.72 35.97 -20.67
CA ASP A 362 -5.07 37.26 -20.79
C ASP A 362 -3.83 37.33 -19.88
N THR A 363 -3.93 36.82 -18.65
CA THR A 363 -2.78 36.69 -17.75
C THR A 363 -1.66 35.84 -18.38
N ILE A 364 -2.00 34.72 -19.02
CA ILE A 364 -1.00 33.87 -19.69
C ILE A 364 -0.36 34.58 -20.87
N ARG A 365 -1.16 35.24 -21.71
CA ARG A 365 -0.66 35.95 -22.91
C ARG A 365 0.25 37.12 -22.55
N LEU A 366 -0.06 37.84 -21.48
CA LEU A 366 0.73 38.96 -20.99
C LEU A 366 2.04 38.51 -20.31
N SER A 367 2.11 37.28 -19.81
CA SER A 367 3.31 36.77 -19.11
C SER A 367 4.54 36.57 -20.02
N GLY A 368 4.36 36.53 -21.34
CA GLY A 368 5.42 36.25 -22.30
C GLY A 368 5.80 34.76 -22.43
N ILE A 369 5.09 33.85 -21.77
CA ILE A 369 5.34 32.42 -21.93
C ILE A 369 5.06 31.95 -23.37
N PRO A 370 5.95 31.15 -23.99
CA PRO A 370 5.68 30.60 -25.31
C PRO A 370 4.39 29.78 -25.31
N GLN A 371 3.50 30.00 -26.27
CA GLN A 371 2.19 29.33 -26.30
C GLN A 371 2.32 27.79 -26.29
N HIS A 372 3.32 27.25 -27.01
CA HIS A 372 3.57 25.81 -27.05
C HIS A 372 4.05 25.24 -25.71
N ALA A 373 4.50 26.05 -24.76
CA ALA A 373 4.89 25.62 -23.42
C ALA A 373 3.68 25.50 -22.47
N VAL A 374 2.49 25.93 -22.89
CA VAL A 374 1.26 25.92 -22.08
C VAL A 374 0.42 24.70 -22.41
N MET A 375 0.24 23.82 -21.44
CA MET A 375 -0.68 22.68 -21.48
C MET A 375 -2.00 23.09 -20.84
N TRP A 376 -3.02 23.21 -21.67
CA TRP A 376 -4.34 23.70 -21.29
C TRP A 376 -5.30 22.53 -21.08
N VAL A 377 -5.72 22.31 -19.83
CA VAL A 377 -6.52 21.13 -19.45
C VAL A 377 -8.03 21.37 -19.59
N GLU A 378 -8.49 22.61 -19.44
CA GLU A 378 -9.92 22.91 -19.45
C GLU A 378 -10.57 22.58 -20.80
N ASP A 379 -11.68 21.82 -20.76
CA ASP A 379 -12.44 21.38 -21.94
C ASP A 379 -13.46 22.45 -22.36
N ARG A 380 -13.97 23.26 -21.41
CA ARG A 380 -14.94 24.35 -21.69
C ARG A 380 -14.30 25.41 -22.57
N ASP A 381 -15.08 25.89 -23.54
CA ASP A 381 -14.67 26.92 -24.50
C ASP A 381 -13.36 26.62 -25.25
N ARG A 382 -12.99 25.34 -25.37
CA ARG A 382 -11.77 24.91 -26.08
C ARG A 382 -11.67 25.48 -27.50
N GLN A 383 -12.79 25.61 -28.21
CA GLN A 383 -12.82 26.24 -29.54
C GLN A 383 -12.45 27.73 -29.49
N LEU A 384 -12.85 28.46 -28.44
CA LEU A 384 -12.44 29.83 -28.22
C LEU A 384 -10.93 29.89 -27.92
N VAL A 385 -10.46 29.08 -26.97
CA VAL A 385 -9.04 29.02 -26.58
C VAL A 385 -8.15 28.73 -27.80
N ARG A 386 -8.54 27.77 -28.64
CA ARG A 386 -7.79 27.44 -29.87
C ARG A 386 -7.74 28.57 -30.89
N ARG A 387 -8.78 29.42 -30.95
CA ARG A 387 -8.78 30.60 -31.82
C ARG A 387 -7.88 31.71 -31.28
N VAL A 388 -7.88 31.92 -29.96
CA VAL A 388 -7.13 33.00 -29.31
C VAL A 388 -5.66 32.64 -29.09
N ALA A 389 -5.37 31.39 -28.74
CA ALA A 389 -4.05 30.86 -28.43
C ALA A 389 -3.85 29.49 -29.12
N PRO A 390 -3.69 29.46 -30.46
CA PRO A 390 -3.59 28.23 -31.23
C PRO A 390 -2.37 27.37 -30.87
N GLY A 391 -1.33 27.98 -30.28
CA GLY A 391 -0.13 27.25 -29.85
C GLY A 391 -0.31 26.47 -28.54
N PHE A 392 -1.39 26.68 -27.78
CA PHE A 392 -1.60 25.95 -26.53
C PHE A 392 -1.79 24.45 -26.78
N GLN A 393 -1.10 23.64 -25.98
CA GLN A 393 -1.20 22.19 -26.04
C GLN A 393 -2.49 21.74 -25.34
N GLN A 394 -3.52 21.48 -26.14
CA GLN A 394 -4.81 21.02 -25.66
C GLN A 394 -4.68 19.65 -25.02
N THR A 395 -5.02 19.58 -23.74
CA THR A 395 -4.85 18.40 -22.88
C THR A 395 -6.22 17.97 -22.37
N SER A 396 -6.57 16.69 -22.50
CA SER A 396 -7.83 16.16 -21.97
C SER A 396 -7.60 15.25 -20.77
N THR A 397 -8.50 15.33 -19.80
CA THR A 397 -8.56 14.42 -18.63
C THR A 397 -9.43 13.19 -18.88
N LYS A 398 -10.03 13.07 -20.08
CA LYS A 398 -10.92 11.97 -20.43
C LYS A 398 -10.22 11.03 -21.40
N LYS A 399 -10.09 9.77 -21.02
CA LYS A 399 -9.61 8.71 -21.91
C LYS A 399 -10.65 8.48 -23.01
N GLN A 400 -10.30 8.84 -24.24
CA GLN A 400 -11.12 8.67 -25.44
C GLN A 400 -10.27 8.05 -26.57
N PRO A 401 -10.89 7.44 -27.58
CA PRO A 401 -10.17 6.97 -28.77
C PRO A 401 -9.42 8.11 -29.47
N ALA A 402 -8.24 7.83 -30.00
CA ALA A 402 -7.39 8.83 -30.65
C ALA A 402 -8.10 9.66 -31.75
N PRO A 403 -8.97 9.10 -32.62
CA PRO A 403 -9.70 9.91 -33.60
C PRO A 403 -10.61 10.97 -32.97
N ALA A 404 -11.28 10.66 -31.86
CA ALA A 404 -12.14 11.62 -31.16
C ALA A 404 -11.33 12.74 -30.51
N LEU A 405 -10.16 12.41 -29.94
CA LEU A 405 -9.23 13.39 -29.40
C LEU A 405 -8.71 14.34 -30.49
N HIS A 406 -8.31 13.79 -31.64
CA HIS A 406 -7.86 14.59 -32.79
C HIS A 406 -8.94 15.52 -33.33
N GLN A 407 -10.20 15.09 -33.41
CA GLN A 407 -11.33 15.95 -33.78
C GLN A 407 -11.50 17.14 -32.83
N GLN A 408 -11.24 16.93 -31.53
CA GLN A 408 -11.25 17.98 -30.51
C GLN A 408 -9.98 18.85 -30.54
N GLY A 409 -8.96 18.47 -31.33
CA GLY A 409 -7.64 19.10 -31.38
C GLY A 409 -6.78 18.82 -30.16
N VAL A 410 -7.06 17.73 -29.44
CA VAL A 410 -6.33 17.30 -28.26
C VAL A 410 -5.09 16.52 -28.69
N SER A 411 -3.92 16.97 -28.25
CA SER A 411 -2.63 16.31 -28.50
C SER A 411 -2.04 15.65 -27.26
N ARG A 412 -2.65 15.89 -26.09
CA ARG A 412 -2.17 15.37 -24.80
C ARG A 412 -3.29 14.80 -23.94
N LEU A 413 -2.95 13.80 -23.14
CA LEU A 413 -3.81 13.26 -22.10
C LEU A 413 -3.18 13.50 -20.72
N LEU A 414 -3.99 13.88 -19.75
CA LEU A 414 -3.65 13.95 -18.34
C LEU A 414 -4.55 12.98 -17.59
N LEU A 415 -4.03 11.80 -17.24
CA LEU A 415 -4.83 10.71 -16.66
C LEU A 415 -4.23 10.21 -15.36
N ARG A 416 -5.04 9.55 -14.54
CA ARG A 416 -4.51 8.88 -13.36
C ARG A 416 -3.61 7.70 -13.77
N TYR A 417 -2.57 7.41 -13.00
CA TYR A 417 -1.58 6.38 -13.34
C TYR A 417 -2.18 4.97 -13.55
N ASN A 418 -3.34 4.65 -12.95
CA ASN A 418 -4.05 3.38 -13.09
C ASN A 418 -4.99 3.30 -14.30
N GLN A 419 -5.22 4.40 -15.04
CA GLN A 419 -6.19 4.45 -16.14
C GLN A 419 -5.62 4.01 -17.51
N LEU A 420 -4.30 3.84 -17.60
CA LEU A 420 -3.59 3.52 -18.84
C LEU A 420 -2.93 2.14 -18.78
N SER A 421 -3.34 1.24 -19.67
CA SER A 421 -2.63 -0.02 -19.90
C SER A 421 -1.43 0.18 -20.82
N GLY A 422 -0.51 -0.79 -20.84
CA GLY A 422 0.61 -0.78 -21.79
C GLY A 422 0.17 -0.81 -23.27
N GLN A 423 -1.01 -1.35 -23.57
CA GLN A 423 -1.58 -1.31 -24.92
C GLN A 423 -2.08 0.10 -25.28
N ASP A 424 -2.77 0.77 -24.35
CA ASP A 424 -3.23 2.15 -24.53
C ASP A 424 -2.05 3.09 -24.80
N LEU A 425 -0.96 2.95 -24.05
CA LEU A 425 0.24 3.77 -24.20
C LEU A 425 0.89 3.59 -25.57
N ARG A 426 0.94 2.36 -26.10
CA ARG A 426 1.43 2.10 -27.46
C ARG A 426 0.52 2.74 -28.51
N TRP A 427 -0.80 2.61 -28.34
CA TRP A 427 -1.80 3.15 -29.27
C TRP A 427 -1.80 4.69 -29.31
N PHE A 428 -1.75 5.35 -28.15
CA PHE A 428 -1.69 6.81 -28.09
C PHE A 428 -0.35 7.32 -28.64
N SER A 429 0.75 6.64 -28.31
CA SER A 429 2.07 6.98 -28.83
C SER A 429 2.15 6.84 -30.36
N SER A 430 1.54 5.82 -30.97
CA SER A 430 1.49 5.67 -32.44
C SER A 430 0.57 6.70 -33.11
N SER A 431 -0.36 7.28 -32.34
CA SER A 431 -1.29 8.31 -32.81
C SER A 431 -0.80 9.74 -32.54
N ASN A 432 0.47 9.93 -32.16
CA ASN A 432 1.07 11.21 -31.77
C ASN A 432 0.37 11.92 -30.60
N ILE A 433 -0.22 11.16 -29.68
CA ILE A 433 -0.84 11.69 -28.46
C ILE A 433 0.10 11.44 -27.29
N SER A 434 0.58 12.51 -26.65
CA SER A 434 1.46 12.41 -25.48
C SER A 434 0.65 12.13 -24.22
N THR A 435 1.17 11.30 -23.34
CA THR A 435 0.49 10.91 -22.09
C THR A 435 1.24 11.43 -20.87
N THR A 436 0.54 12.22 -20.06
CA THR A 436 0.96 12.63 -18.73
C THR A 436 0.14 11.86 -17.70
N VAL A 437 0.79 11.23 -16.73
CA VAL A 437 0.09 10.53 -15.64
C VAL A 437 0.33 11.19 -14.29
N TYR A 438 -0.70 11.22 -13.45
CA TYR A 438 -0.65 11.75 -12.09
C TYR A 438 -1.31 10.78 -11.10
N ARG A 439 -1.03 10.81 -9.80
CA ARG A 439 0.13 11.40 -9.13
C ARG A 439 1.17 10.29 -8.92
N VAL A 440 2.43 10.55 -9.24
CA VAL A 440 3.51 9.55 -9.13
C VAL A 440 4.57 10.06 -8.17
N ASN A 441 4.70 9.43 -7.02
CA ASN A 441 5.59 9.84 -5.94
C ASN A 441 6.63 8.76 -5.60
N GLU A 442 6.32 7.50 -5.90
CA GLU A 442 7.18 6.35 -5.62
C GLU A 442 8.12 5.94 -6.77
N LEU A 443 9.32 5.49 -6.40
CA LEU A 443 10.35 5.05 -7.36
C LEU A 443 9.96 3.79 -8.14
N TRP A 444 9.30 2.84 -7.48
CA TRP A 444 8.86 1.60 -8.11
C TRP A 444 7.78 1.89 -9.17
N LEU A 445 6.85 2.80 -8.88
CA LEU A 445 5.78 3.19 -9.79
C LEU A 445 6.34 3.98 -10.98
N TYR A 446 7.24 4.94 -10.72
CA TYR A 446 7.92 5.68 -11.78
C TYR A 446 8.71 4.75 -12.72
N SER A 447 9.38 3.73 -12.18
CA SER A 447 10.11 2.73 -12.98
C SER A 447 9.15 1.94 -13.87
N LEU A 448 8.06 1.45 -13.30
CA LEU A 448 7.03 0.71 -14.03
C LEU A 448 6.46 1.53 -15.20
N LEU A 449 6.13 2.81 -14.95
CA LEU A 449 5.58 3.73 -15.95
C LEU A 449 6.61 4.14 -17.01
N TRP A 450 7.90 4.23 -16.64
CA TRP A 450 8.99 4.42 -17.60
C TRP A 450 9.07 3.23 -18.55
N CYS A 451 9.12 2.00 -18.02
CA CYS A 451 9.12 0.81 -18.86
C CYS A 451 7.85 0.71 -19.73
N ALA A 452 6.69 1.10 -19.21
CA ALA A 452 5.43 1.10 -19.96
C ALA A 452 5.42 2.13 -21.11
N GLY A 453 6.32 3.12 -21.09
CA GLY A 453 6.50 4.09 -22.16
C GLY A 453 5.62 5.33 -22.05
N VAL A 454 5.29 5.73 -20.81
CA VAL A 454 4.63 7.02 -20.51
C VAL A 454 5.52 8.19 -20.94
N THR A 455 4.92 9.29 -21.40
CA THR A 455 5.68 10.46 -21.89
C THR A 455 6.13 11.37 -20.74
N SER A 456 5.24 11.61 -19.78
CA SER A 456 5.46 12.48 -18.64
C SER A 456 4.73 12.00 -17.39
N VAL A 457 5.25 12.35 -16.22
CA VAL A 457 4.60 12.11 -14.93
C VAL A 457 4.46 13.43 -14.18
N SER A 458 3.40 13.55 -13.40
CA SER A 458 3.23 14.62 -12.42
C SER A 458 3.48 14.09 -11.01
N SER A 459 4.28 14.81 -10.24
CA SER A 459 4.83 14.32 -8.97
C SER A 459 4.89 15.41 -7.90
N GLU A 460 4.51 15.05 -6.68
CA GLU A 460 4.74 15.83 -5.45
C GLU A 460 6.21 15.70 -4.98
N ALA A 461 6.90 14.67 -5.49
CA ALA A 461 8.21 14.20 -5.07
C ALA A 461 9.28 14.27 -6.19
N PRO A 462 9.41 15.36 -6.98
CA PRO A 462 10.32 15.38 -8.12
C PRO A 462 11.77 15.09 -7.72
N HIS A 463 12.18 15.46 -6.51
CA HIS A 463 13.51 15.22 -5.96
C HIS A 463 13.79 13.73 -5.70
N ILE A 464 12.77 12.92 -5.44
CA ILE A 464 12.88 11.46 -5.30
C ILE A 464 13.04 10.85 -6.69
N LEU A 465 12.11 11.16 -7.61
CA LEU A 465 12.10 10.60 -8.96
C LEU A 465 13.34 10.96 -9.78
N ARG A 466 13.91 12.16 -9.57
CA ARG A 466 15.10 12.63 -10.29
C ARG A 466 16.33 11.76 -10.02
N LYS A 467 16.46 11.16 -8.84
CA LYS A 467 17.58 10.28 -8.45
C LYS A 467 17.69 9.01 -9.28
N LEU A 468 16.60 8.61 -9.96
CA LEU A 468 16.57 7.38 -10.73
C LEU A 468 17.14 7.58 -12.16
N HIS A 469 18.30 7.01 -12.45
CA HIS A 469 18.96 7.12 -13.76
C HIS A 469 18.53 6.03 -14.77
N SER A 470 17.97 4.92 -14.29
CA SER A 470 17.40 3.82 -15.08
C SER A 470 16.26 3.18 -14.29
N PRO A 471 15.22 2.61 -14.93
CA PRO A 471 14.14 1.93 -14.21
C PRO A 471 14.70 0.88 -13.25
N SER A 472 14.14 0.81 -12.04
CA SER A 472 14.39 -0.32 -11.17
C SER A 472 13.89 -1.60 -11.85
N TRP A 473 14.63 -2.69 -11.68
CA TRP A 473 14.21 -4.02 -12.16
C TRP A 473 14.09 -4.19 -13.68
N LEU A 474 14.70 -3.32 -14.48
CA LEU A 474 14.81 -3.52 -15.94
C LEU A 474 15.71 -4.72 -16.26
N MET A 475 15.16 -5.71 -16.96
CA MET A 475 15.86 -6.94 -17.34
C MET A 475 15.37 -7.48 -18.67
N SER A 476 16.25 -8.16 -19.41
CA SER A 476 15.83 -8.88 -20.61
C SER A 476 14.97 -10.10 -20.26
N PRO A 477 14.09 -10.55 -21.17
CA PRO A 477 13.35 -11.79 -21.01
C PRO A 477 14.26 -13.00 -20.73
N GLU A 478 15.44 -13.08 -21.35
CA GLU A 478 16.42 -14.15 -21.13
C GLU A 478 17.00 -14.12 -19.71
N GLN A 479 17.40 -12.93 -19.23
CA GLN A 479 17.91 -12.76 -17.87
C GLN A 479 16.85 -13.13 -16.84
N TYR A 480 15.62 -12.68 -17.05
CA TYR A 480 14.50 -13.03 -16.20
C TYR A 480 14.26 -14.54 -16.17
N GLY A 481 14.21 -15.17 -17.35
CA GLY A 481 14.04 -16.62 -17.48
C GLY A 481 15.14 -17.40 -16.77
N LEU A 482 16.40 -16.96 -16.86
CA LEU A 482 17.51 -17.59 -16.17
C LEU A 482 17.40 -17.46 -14.65
N ILE A 483 17.10 -16.26 -14.13
CA ILE A 483 16.89 -16.04 -12.69
C ILE A 483 15.74 -16.90 -12.18
N TRP A 484 14.66 -16.97 -12.94
CA TRP A 484 13.49 -17.78 -12.58
C TRP A 484 13.83 -19.27 -12.55
N ILE A 485 14.36 -19.84 -13.65
CA ILE A 485 14.73 -21.27 -13.71
C ILE A 485 15.75 -21.63 -12.61
N THR A 486 16.74 -20.77 -12.37
CA THR A 486 17.75 -21.03 -11.34
C THR A 486 17.15 -20.98 -9.93
N ALA A 487 16.26 -20.04 -9.64
CA ALA A 487 15.55 -19.98 -8.35
C ALA A 487 14.70 -21.26 -8.13
N ASP A 488 14.00 -21.73 -9.15
CA ASP A 488 13.17 -22.94 -9.11
C ASP A 488 14.02 -24.20 -8.89
N LEU A 489 15.16 -24.32 -9.59
CA LEU A 489 16.08 -25.44 -9.43
C LEU A 489 16.73 -25.47 -8.05
N VAL A 490 17.18 -24.32 -7.55
CA VAL A 490 17.75 -24.20 -6.20
C VAL A 490 16.71 -24.56 -5.14
N SER A 491 15.49 -24.06 -5.29
CA SER A 491 14.36 -24.42 -4.43
C SER A 491 14.09 -25.91 -4.42
N PHE A 492 13.95 -26.51 -5.61
CA PHE A 492 13.68 -27.92 -5.75
C PHE A 492 14.78 -28.77 -5.10
N ALA A 493 16.05 -28.41 -5.32
CA ALA A 493 17.19 -29.06 -4.69
C ALA A 493 17.17 -28.92 -3.16
N LEU A 494 16.82 -27.74 -2.63
CA LEU A 494 16.67 -27.52 -1.18
C LEU A 494 15.54 -28.35 -0.59
N VAL A 495 14.37 -28.38 -1.23
CA VAL A 495 13.23 -29.21 -0.80
C VAL A 495 13.61 -30.70 -0.80
N LEU A 496 14.28 -31.17 -1.86
CA LEU A 496 14.75 -32.55 -1.97
C LEU A 496 15.78 -32.87 -0.88
N ALA A 497 16.77 -31.99 -0.65
CA ALA A 497 17.77 -32.17 0.39
C ALA A 497 17.15 -32.23 1.78
N ILE A 498 16.16 -31.39 2.09
CA ILE A 498 15.40 -31.44 3.35
C ILE A 498 14.64 -32.76 3.45
N PHE A 499 13.96 -33.20 2.39
CA PHE A 499 13.21 -34.45 2.39
C PHE A 499 14.12 -35.66 2.60
N ILE A 500 15.26 -35.71 1.91
CA ILE A 500 16.28 -36.76 2.10
C ILE A 500 16.83 -36.71 3.52
N PHE A 501 17.17 -35.53 4.06
CA PHE A 501 17.69 -35.39 5.42
C PHE A 501 16.68 -35.83 6.48
N GLN A 502 15.40 -35.42 6.34
CA GLN A 502 14.32 -35.84 7.23
C GLN A 502 14.08 -37.35 7.16
N ASN A 503 14.05 -37.92 5.95
CA ASN A 503 13.84 -39.35 5.76
C ASN A 503 15.05 -40.18 6.26
N PHE A 504 16.28 -39.72 6.00
CA PHE A 504 17.51 -40.33 6.53
C PHE A 504 17.56 -40.30 8.05
N HIS A 505 17.21 -39.16 8.67
CA HIS A 505 17.12 -39.07 10.13
C HIS A 505 16.02 -39.98 10.68
N MET A 506 14.84 -40.05 10.04
CA MET A 506 13.76 -40.97 10.41
C MET A 506 14.17 -42.45 10.28
N ILE A 507 14.87 -42.83 9.21
CA ILE A 507 15.38 -44.19 8.98
C ILE A 507 16.47 -44.53 10.00
N ARG A 508 17.43 -43.62 10.23
CA ARG A 508 18.47 -43.80 11.26
C ARG A 508 17.87 -43.91 12.65
N TRP A 509 16.86 -43.11 12.99
CA TRP A 509 16.17 -43.18 14.28
C TRP A 509 15.38 -44.49 14.42
N ARG A 510 14.69 -44.96 13.36
CA ARG A 510 14.07 -46.29 13.32
C ARG A 510 15.08 -47.43 13.48
N MET A 511 16.25 -47.34 12.84
CA MET A 511 17.29 -48.36 12.97
C MET A 511 18.00 -48.33 14.33
N SER A 512 18.19 -47.16 14.95
CA SER A 512 18.71 -47.05 16.32
C SER A 512 17.70 -47.48 17.38
N GLY A 513 16.39 -47.35 17.12
CA GLY A 513 15.31 -47.85 17.99
C GLY A 513 15.10 -49.37 17.95
N MET A 514 15.70 -50.08 16.98
CA MET A 514 15.61 -51.54 16.90
C MET A 514 16.46 -52.28 17.95
N HIS A 515 17.34 -51.58 18.69
CA HIS A 515 18.18 -52.20 19.73
C HIS A 515 17.62 -52.11 21.16
N SER A 516 16.36 -51.68 21.36
CA SER A 516 15.76 -51.63 22.70
C SER A 516 14.28 -52.01 22.75
N TYR A 517 13.86 -53.06 22.04
CA TYR A 517 12.52 -53.63 22.21
C TYR A 517 12.53 -54.68 23.33
N ASN A 518 12.07 -54.27 24.51
CA ASN A 518 11.83 -55.15 25.65
C ASN A 518 10.44 -55.83 25.46
N PRO A 519 10.35 -57.18 25.43
CA PRO A 519 9.11 -57.91 25.10
C PRO A 519 7.90 -57.62 26.00
N GLU A 520 8.10 -57.02 27.18
CA GLU A 520 7.01 -56.68 28.11
C GLU A 520 6.06 -55.57 27.60
N GLN A 521 6.52 -54.67 26.71
CA GLN A 521 5.67 -53.59 26.17
C GLN A 521 4.61 -54.07 25.17
N ILE A 522 4.85 -55.20 24.49
CA ILE A 522 3.90 -55.76 23.53
C ILE A 522 2.68 -56.32 24.27
N MET A 523 2.88 -56.92 25.45
CA MET A 523 1.81 -57.53 26.24
C MET A 523 0.81 -56.50 26.80
N LEU A 524 1.26 -55.27 27.10
CA LEU A 524 0.41 -54.18 27.59
C LEU A 524 -0.39 -53.50 26.48
N SER A 525 0.16 -53.43 25.25
CA SER A 525 -0.54 -52.81 24.11
C SER A 525 -1.66 -53.68 23.55
N ALA A 526 -1.53 -55.01 23.63
CA ALA A 526 -2.57 -55.95 23.24
C ALA A 526 -3.75 -56.01 24.24
N ALA A 527 -3.51 -55.69 25.53
CA ALA A 527 -4.52 -55.78 26.59
C ALA A 527 -5.43 -54.54 26.73
N VAL A 528 -5.11 -53.41 26.08
CA VAL A 528 -5.76 -52.10 26.35
C VAL A 528 -6.65 -51.59 25.19
N ARG A 529 -7.09 -52.46 24.27
CA ARG A 529 -8.28 -52.13 23.44
C ARG A 529 -9.56 -52.54 24.14
N ARG A 530 -9.99 -51.76 25.15
CA ARG A 530 -11.41 -51.70 25.55
C ARG A 530 -11.94 -50.31 25.24
N SER A 531 -13.08 -50.28 24.53
CA SER A 531 -13.72 -49.04 24.10
C SER A 531 -14.13 -48.18 25.31
N SER A 532 -13.97 -46.86 25.18
CA SER A 532 -14.24 -45.87 26.22
C SER A 532 -15.71 -45.78 26.69
N ARG A 533 -16.60 -46.62 26.15
CA ARG A 533 -18.03 -46.64 26.49
C ARG A 533 -18.34 -47.42 27.77
N GLU A 534 -17.50 -48.37 28.17
CA GLU A 534 -17.74 -49.20 29.38
C GLU A 534 -17.23 -48.56 30.69
N VAL A 535 -16.28 -47.63 30.62
CA VAL A 535 -15.66 -47.02 31.82
C VAL A 535 -16.61 -46.03 32.50
N ASN A 536 -17.51 -45.38 31.74
CA ASN A 536 -18.51 -44.47 32.31
C ASN A 536 -19.65 -45.21 33.04
N ILE A 537 -19.97 -46.44 32.64
CA ILE A 537 -21.03 -47.25 33.28
C ILE A 537 -20.57 -47.77 34.66
N MET A 538 -19.25 -47.98 34.85
CA MET A 538 -18.71 -48.48 36.11
C MET A 538 -18.64 -47.42 37.21
N LYS A 539 -18.44 -46.14 36.84
CA LYS A 539 -18.46 -45.02 37.81
C LYS A 539 -19.85 -44.72 38.35
N GLU A 540 -20.90 -44.88 37.55
CA GLU A 540 -22.28 -44.70 38.02
C GLU A 540 -22.76 -45.83 38.95
N LYS A 541 -22.32 -47.08 38.74
CA LYS A 541 -22.71 -48.20 39.61
C LYS A 541 -22.07 -48.20 41.00
N LEU A 542 -20.90 -47.58 41.17
CA LEU A 542 -20.24 -47.48 42.48
C LEU A 542 -20.81 -46.37 43.38
N ILE A 543 -21.61 -45.45 42.83
CA ILE A 543 -22.24 -44.35 43.58
C ILE A 543 -23.60 -44.78 44.18
N PHE A 544 -24.23 -45.85 43.67
CA PHE A 544 -25.55 -46.33 44.14
C PHE A 544 -25.52 -47.54 45.08
N SER A 545 -24.36 -48.11 45.43
CA SER A 545 -24.26 -49.29 46.32
C SER A 545 -23.82 -48.99 47.76
N GLY A 546 -23.74 -47.71 48.15
CA GLY A 546 -23.28 -47.27 49.47
C GLY A 546 -24.41 -46.75 50.38
N LYS A 547 -25.43 -47.56 50.66
CA LYS A 547 -26.35 -47.34 51.80
C LYS A 547 -26.58 -48.66 52.51
N CYS A 548 -25.84 -48.90 53.60
CA CYS A 548 -26.22 -49.84 54.64
C CYS A 548 -26.16 -49.15 56.00
N VAL A 549 -27.17 -49.51 56.79
CA VAL A 549 -27.60 -49.04 58.10
C VAL A 549 -26.57 -49.39 59.18
N CYS A 550 -26.35 -48.50 60.15
CA CYS A 550 -25.83 -48.85 61.47
C CYS A 550 -26.83 -48.44 62.54
N GLU A 551 -27.41 -49.46 63.15
CA GLU A 551 -28.07 -49.50 64.45
C GLU A 551 -27.09 -49.05 65.55
N LYS A 552 -27.60 -48.38 66.59
CA LYS A 552 -26.91 -48.14 67.86
C LYS A 552 -27.80 -48.66 68.98
N GLU A 553 -27.15 -49.41 69.89
CA GLU A 553 -27.63 -49.84 71.21
C GLU A 553 -28.23 -48.70 72.04
#